data_AF-A0A336NCE9-F1
#
_entry.id   AF-A0A336NCE9-F1
#
_cell.length_a   1.000
_cell.length_b   1.000
_cell.length_c   1.000
_cell.angle_alpha   90.00
_cell.angle_beta   90.00
_cell.angle_gamma   90.00
#
_symmetry.space_group_name_H-M   'P 1'
#
loop_
_entity.id
_entity.type
_entity.pdbx_description
1 polymer ?
#
loop_
_entity_poly.entity_id
_entity_poly.type
_entity_poly.pdbx_seq_one_letter_code
_entity_poly.pdbx_strand_id
1 'polypeptide(L)'
;MYWMIGAGLGNLFGNIIPFDLKGIEFAMTALFLVIFAENWAQEKSHESSLLGLAIAAISLIVFGREYFLLPTLIGIWTVLTFRRPKLSSRLERIEE
;
A
#
# COMPACT_ATOMS: atom_id res chain seq x y z
N MET A 1 0.70 -18.49 8.97
CA MET A 1 -0.29 -18.67 10.06
C MET A 1 0.01 -17.85 11.32
N TYR A 2 1.27 -17.67 11.73
CA TYR A 2 1.64 -16.90 12.93
C TYR A 2 1.02 -15.49 13.01
N TRP A 3 1.05 -14.72 11.92
CA TRP A 3 0.52 -13.35 11.90
C TRP A 3 -1.01 -13.28 11.99
N MET A 4 -1.73 -14.28 11.46
CA MET A 4 -3.20 -14.35 11.56
C MET A 4 -3.66 -14.63 13.00
N ILE A 5 -2.93 -15.50 13.72
CA ILE A 5 -3.22 -15.80 15.13
C ILE A 5 -2.95 -14.56 15.99
N GLY A 6 -1.85 -13.84 15.74
CA GLY A 6 -1.53 -12.58 16.41
C GLY A 6 -2.58 -11.48 16.17
N ALA A 7 -3.06 -11.33 14.92
CA ALA A 7 -4.13 -10.39 14.58
C ALA A 7 -5.47 -10.77 15.25
N GLY A 8 -5.82 -12.05 15.27
CA GLY A 8 -7.03 -12.56 15.94
C GLY A 8 -7.00 -12.32 17.45
N LEU A 9 -5.86 -12.60 18.10
CA LEU A 9 -5.65 -12.31 19.52
C LEU A 9 -5.70 -10.79 19.78
N GLY A 10 -5.01 -9.98 18.98
CA GLY A 10 -5.02 -8.52 19.13
C GLY A 10 -6.42 -7.91 19.04
N ASN A 11 -7.27 -8.40 18.14
CA ASN A 11 -8.67 -7.99 18.05
C ASN A 11 -9.51 -8.41 19.27
N LEU A 12 -9.27 -9.61 19.80
CA LEU A 12 -9.96 -10.11 20.99
C LEU A 12 -9.60 -9.29 22.24
N PHE A 13 -8.30 -9.02 22.43
CA PHE A 13 -7.77 -8.28 23.58
C PHE A 13 -7.96 -6.77 23.46
N GLY A 14 -8.06 -6.21 22.25
CA GLY A 14 -8.26 -4.78 22.02
C GLY A 14 -9.56 -4.22 22.62
N ASN A 15 -10.61 -5.04 22.72
CA ASN A 15 -11.88 -4.63 23.35
C ASN A 15 -11.85 -4.64 24.89
N ILE A 16 -10.86 -5.31 25.49
CA ILE A 16 -10.80 -5.56 26.94
C ILE A 16 -9.89 -4.55 27.65
N ILE A 17 -9.02 -3.87 26.92
CA ILE A 17 -8.04 -2.95 27.50
C ILE A 17 -8.41 -1.50 27.14
N PRO A 18 -8.86 -0.68 28.11
CA PRO A 18 -9.19 0.73 27.91
C PRO A 18 -7.90 1.57 27.85
N PHE A 19 -7.00 1.28 26.92
CA PHE A 19 -5.85 2.14 26.65
C PHE A 19 -6.29 3.30 25.78
N ASP A 20 -5.96 4.52 26.22
CA ASP A 20 -6.09 5.72 25.41
C ASP A 20 -5.12 5.64 24.22
N LEU A 21 -5.64 5.26 23.05
CA LEU A 21 -4.90 4.98 21.81
C LEU A 21 -4.30 6.23 21.14
N LYS A 22 -4.44 7.39 21.78
CA LYS A 22 -4.05 8.71 21.26
C LYS A 22 -2.59 8.80 20.77
N GLY A 23 -1.67 8.01 21.35
CA GLY A 23 -0.28 7.93 20.89
C GLY A 23 -0.05 6.99 19.70
N ILE A 24 -0.86 5.94 19.58
CA ILE A 24 -0.76 4.94 18.50
C ILE A 24 -1.26 5.51 17.17
N GLU A 25 -2.29 6.35 17.19
CA GLU A 25 -2.81 7.04 16.00
C GLU A 25 -1.76 7.95 15.34
N PHE A 26 -0.97 8.65 16.16
CA PHE A 26 0.17 9.45 15.68
C PHE A 26 1.24 8.58 15.03
N ALA A 27 1.61 7.48 15.68
CA ALA A 27 2.61 6.54 15.16
C ALA A 27 2.16 5.88 13.85
N MET A 28 0.89 5.48 13.73
CA MET A 28 0.33 4.91 12.50
C MET A 28 0.41 5.90 11.33
N THR A 29 0.03 7.16 11.58
CA THR A 29 0.08 8.21 10.55
C THR A 29 1.51 8.50 10.12
N ALA A 30 2.45 8.59 11.08
CA ALA A 30 3.87 8.79 10.80
C ALA A 30 4.46 7.61 10.01
N LEU A 31 4.12 6.37 10.38
CA LEU A 31 4.57 5.17 9.67
C LEU A 31 4.08 5.17 8.22
N PHE A 32 2.82 5.54 7.99
CA PHE A 32 2.29 5.64 6.63
C PHE A 32 3.05 6.69 5.80
N LEU A 33 3.31 7.86 6.37
CA LEU A 33 4.07 8.93 5.70
C LEU A 33 5.53 8.53 5.42
N VAL A 34 6.19 7.86 6.37
CA VAL A 34 7.57 7.38 6.22
C VAL A 34 7.64 6.31 5.14
N ILE A 35 6.74 5.32 5.16
CA ILE A 35 6.67 4.29 4.12
C ILE A 35 6.43 4.92 2.75
N PHE A 36 5.54 5.92 2.66
CA PHE A 36 5.29 6.64 1.41
C PHE A 36 6.55 7.37 0.91
N ALA A 37 7.24 8.10 1.80
CA ALA A 37 8.46 8.81 1.47
C ALA A 37 9.60 7.85 1.06
N GLU A 38 9.71 6.71 1.73
CA GLU A 38 10.70 5.68 1.42
C GLU A 38 10.43 5.02 0.06
N ASN A 39 9.17 4.69 -0.24
CA ASN A 39 8.78 4.17 -1.56
C ASN A 39 9.02 5.21 -2.67
N TRP A 40 8.75 6.49 -2.40
CA TRP A 40 9.05 7.57 -3.32
C TRP A 40 10.55 7.71 -3.61
N ALA A 41 11.39 7.56 -2.57
CA ALA A 41 12.85 7.66 -2.71
C ALA A 41 13.49 6.42 -3.37
N GLN A 42 12.95 5.22 -3.15
CA GLN A 42 13.48 3.97 -3.71
C GLN A 42 13.05 3.68 -5.16
N GLU A 43 11.96 4.28 -5.65
CA GLU A 43 11.49 4.00 -7.01
C GLU A 43 12.34 4.66 -8.11
N LYS A 44 13.11 3.83 -8.83
CA LYS A 44 13.88 4.23 -10.03
C LYS A 44 13.04 4.75 -11.20
N SER A 45 11.74 4.42 -11.25
CA SER A 45 10.79 5.00 -12.23
C SER A 45 9.55 5.53 -11.51
N HIS A 46 9.50 6.85 -11.31
CA HIS A 46 8.38 7.54 -10.68
C HIS A 46 7.04 7.37 -11.45
N GLU A 47 7.07 6.81 -12.67
CA GLU A 47 5.86 6.45 -13.41
C GLU A 47 5.02 5.39 -12.69
N SER A 48 5.62 4.47 -11.93
CA SER A 48 4.89 3.38 -11.27
C SER A 48 4.17 3.84 -10.00
N SER A 49 4.82 4.60 -9.10
CA SER A 49 4.12 5.27 -7.98
C SER A 49 3.05 6.22 -8.46
N LEU A 50 3.35 7.04 -9.47
CA LEU A 50 2.38 8.02 -9.96
C LEU A 50 1.17 7.33 -10.60
N LEU A 51 1.37 6.20 -11.30
CA LEU A 51 0.28 5.36 -11.79
C LEU A 51 -0.49 4.70 -10.65
N GLY A 52 0.18 4.14 -9.64
CA GLY A 52 -0.47 3.55 -8.47
C GLY A 52 -1.31 4.58 -7.71
N LEU A 53 -0.78 5.79 -7.52
CA LEU A 53 -1.47 6.92 -6.89
C LEU A 53 -2.64 7.42 -7.74
N ALA A 54 -2.48 7.52 -9.05
CA ALA A 54 -3.54 7.94 -9.97
C ALA A 54 -4.67 6.90 -10.04
N ILE A 55 -4.34 5.61 -10.15
CA ILE A 55 -5.30 4.51 -10.12
C ILE A 55 -6.04 4.53 -8.78
N ALA A 56 -5.31 4.74 -7.67
CA ALA A 56 -5.90 4.87 -6.35
C ALA A 56 -6.84 6.10 -6.23
N ALA A 57 -6.42 7.26 -6.73
CA ALA A 57 -7.26 8.46 -6.70
C ALA A 57 -8.56 8.26 -7.53
N ILE A 58 -8.45 7.64 -8.71
CA ILE A 58 -9.59 7.39 -9.60
C ILE A 58 -10.56 6.39 -8.97
N SER A 59 -10.08 5.27 -8.45
CA SER A 59 -10.96 4.29 -7.80
C SER A 59 -11.57 4.83 -6.51
N LEU A 60 -10.90 5.74 -5.79
CA LEU A 60 -11.47 6.40 -4.62
C LEU A 60 -12.65 7.30 -4.98
N ILE A 61 -12.53 8.04 -6.09
CA ILE A 61 -13.60 8.90 -6.60
C ILE A 61 -14.79 8.07 -7.13
N VAL A 62 -14.52 6.95 -7.80
CA VAL A 62 -15.56 6.13 -8.45
C VAL A 62 -16.26 5.18 -7.47
N PHE A 63 -15.53 4.52 -6.57
CA PHE A 63 -16.06 3.48 -5.68
C PHE A 63 -16.30 3.94 -4.24
N GLY A 64 -15.83 5.14 -3.86
CA GLY A 64 -15.97 5.68 -2.52
C GLY A 64 -15.05 5.01 -1.48
N ARG A 65 -14.95 5.62 -0.28
CA ARG A 65 -13.98 5.23 0.77
C ARG A 65 -14.14 3.81 1.31
N GLU A 66 -15.35 3.25 1.31
CA GLU A 66 -15.64 1.96 1.95
C GLU A 66 -15.24 0.74 1.10
N TYR A 67 -15.31 0.85 -0.23
CA TYR A 67 -14.99 -0.26 -1.14
C TYR A 67 -13.82 0.03 -2.06
N PHE A 68 -13.10 1.14 -1.87
CA PHE A 68 -11.99 1.59 -2.71
C PHE A 68 -10.79 0.61 -2.73
N LEU A 69 -10.45 -0.01 -1.59
CA LEU A 69 -9.20 -0.77 -1.46
C LEU A 69 -9.13 -2.00 -2.38
N LEU A 70 -10.20 -2.79 -2.42
CA LEU A 70 -10.28 -4.01 -3.24
C LEU A 70 -10.10 -3.77 -4.77
N PRO A 71 -10.91 -2.91 -5.43
CA PRO A 71 -10.78 -2.64 -6.85
C PRO A 71 -9.45 -1.96 -7.20
N THR A 72 -8.89 -1.14 -6.30
CA THR A 72 -7.57 -0.52 -6.49
C THR A 72 -6.46 -1.56 -6.50
N LEU A 73 -6.47 -2.48 -5.54
CA LEU A 73 -5.49 -3.56 -5.45
C LEU A 73 -5.55 -4.45 -6.69
N ILE A 74 -6.76 -4.79 -7.15
CA ILE A 74 -6.94 -5.58 -8.39
C ILE A 74 -6.44 -4.78 -9.61
N GLY A 75 -6.74 -3.48 -9.70
CA GLY A 75 -6.30 -2.62 -10.79
C GLY A 75 -4.78 -2.48 -10.87
N ILE A 76 -4.12 -2.15 -9.75
CA ILE A 76 -2.66 -2.06 -9.66
C ILE A 76 -2.02 -3.41 -9.99
N TRP A 77 -2.55 -4.51 -9.43
CA TRP A 77 -2.06 -5.85 -9.70
C TRP A 77 -2.18 -6.22 -11.19
N THR A 78 -3.29 -5.89 -11.83
CA THR A 78 -3.52 -6.15 -13.25
C THR A 78 -2.56 -5.34 -14.12
N VAL A 79 -2.41 -4.05 -13.84
CA VAL A 79 -1.52 -3.14 -14.59
C VAL A 79 -0.05 -3.55 -14.45
N LEU A 80 0.38 -3.88 -13.23
CA LEU A 80 1.76 -4.33 -12.99
C LEU A 80 2.03 -5.70 -13.62
N THR A 81 1.10 -6.64 -13.54
CA THR A 81 1.23 -7.95 -14.18
C THR A 81 1.35 -7.83 -15.70
N PHE A 82 0.59 -6.93 -16.32
CA PHE A 82 0.68 -6.63 -17.76
C PHE A 82 1.95 -5.84 -18.14
N ARG A 83 2.50 -5.01 -17.25
CA ARG A 83 3.72 -4.23 -17.49
C ARG A 83 5.02 -4.95 -17.13
N ARG A 84 4.98 -6.07 -16.41
CA ARG A 84 6.15 -6.92 -16.09
C ARG A 84 7.08 -7.22 -17.28
N PRO A 85 6.61 -7.58 -18.49
CA PRO A 85 7.52 -7.87 -19.61
C PRO A 85 8.29 -6.66 -20.15
N LYS A 86 7.86 -5.42 -19.84
CA LYS A 86 8.56 -4.19 -20.25
C LYS A 86 9.46 -3.60 -19.16
N LEU A 87 9.28 -4.01 -17.90
CA LEU A 87 10.09 -3.54 -16.79
C LEU A 87 11.41 -4.31 -16.68
N SER A 88 11.42 -5.61 -17.02
CA SER A 88 12.64 -6.43 -17.09
C SER A 88 13.62 -5.93 -18.15
N SER A 89 13.14 -5.57 -19.35
CA SER A 89 14.00 -5.12 -20.45
C SER A 89 14.61 -3.73 -20.25
N ARG A 90 14.00 -2.88 -19.40
CA ARG A 90 14.55 -1.58 -18.98
C ARG A 90 15.61 -1.73 -17.88
N LEU A 91 15.44 -2.70 -16.97
CA LEU A 91 16.42 -3.01 -15.92
C LEU A 91 17.69 -3.63 -16.53
N GLU A 92 17.54 -4.56 -17.47
CA GLU A 92 18.65 -5.23 -18.17
C GLU A 92 19.52 -4.24 -18.98
N ARG A 93 18.91 -3.19 -19.58
CA ARG A 93 19.63 -2.12 -20.29
C ARG A 93 20.39 -1.14 -19.38
N ILE A 94 20.07 -1.09 -18.09
CA ILE A 94 20.79 -0.24 -17.11
C ILE A 94 21.98 -1.00 -16.50
N GLU A 95 22.02 -2.33 -16.68
CA GLU A 95 23.07 -3.21 -16.16
C GLU A 95 24.15 -3.56 -17.20
N GLU A 96 23.93 -3.23 -18.49
CA GLU A 96 24.96 -3.10 -19.55
C GLU A 96 25.62 -1.71 -19.56
#